data_AF-A0AAW1UYU2-F1
#
_entry.id   AF-A0AAW1UYU2-F1
#
_cell.length_a   1.000
_cell.length_b   1.000
_cell.length_c   1.000
_cell.angle_alpha   90.00
_cell.angle_beta   90.00
_cell.angle_gamma   90.00
#
_symmetry.space_group_name_H-M   'P 1'
#
loop_
_entity.id
_entity.type
_entity.pdbx_description
1 polymer ?
#
loop_
_entity_poly.entity_id
_entity_poly.type
_entity_poly.pdbx_seq_one_letter_code
_entity_poly.pdbx_strand_id
1 'polypeptide(L)'
;QSDSQIWFAESAIRISASGAHAIETRKSKFHELAESMTTEKQMKGKGRKIVLHGKKNEGNAREFYEKITGFDVVECGLVIHSSQPWFCASPDGVGHCRWRT
;
A
#
# COMPACT_ATOMS: atom_id res chain seq x y z
N GLN A 1 7.00 0.01 -7.17
CA GLN A 1 6.30 1.04 -6.38
C GLN A 1 7.19 1.76 -5.35
N SER A 2 7.75 1.04 -4.37
CA SER A 2 8.36 1.59 -3.14
C SER A 2 9.74 2.25 -3.28
N ASP A 3 10.23 2.52 -4.49
CA ASP A 3 11.50 3.23 -4.73
C ASP A 3 11.31 4.67 -5.21
N SER A 4 10.07 5.09 -5.46
CA SER A 4 9.78 6.44 -5.95
C SER A 4 9.70 7.45 -4.81
N GLN A 5 10.52 8.50 -4.86
CA GLN A 5 10.45 9.61 -3.91
C GLN A 5 9.09 10.32 -3.92
N ILE A 6 8.47 10.44 -5.10
CA ILE A 6 7.14 11.04 -5.25
C ILE A 6 6.10 10.21 -4.50
N TRP A 7 6.20 8.89 -4.57
CA TRP A 7 5.31 7.99 -3.84
C TRP A 7 5.39 8.21 -2.32
N PHE A 8 6.61 8.34 -1.79
CA PHE A 8 6.81 8.63 -0.36
C PHE A 8 6.25 10.00 0.03
N ALA A 9 6.55 11.05 -0.75
CA ALA A 9 6.10 12.40 -0.48
C ALA A 9 4.55 12.50 -0.47
N GLU A 10 3.90 11.92 -1.48
CA GLU A 10 2.44 11.95 -1.59
C GLU A 10 1.77 11.04 -0.54
N SER A 11 2.37 9.91 -0.18
CA SER A 11 1.81 9.04 0.86
C SER A 11 1.95 9.63 2.26
N ALA A 12 3.02 10.38 2.53
CA ALA A 12 3.30 10.93 3.86
C ALA A 12 2.30 12.01 4.30
N ILE A 13 1.69 12.73 3.36
CA ILE A 13 0.70 13.78 3.65
C ILE A 13 -0.74 13.25 3.72
N ARG A 14 -0.95 11.92 3.60
CA ARG A 14 -2.26 11.27 3.49
C ARG A 14 -2.39 10.08 4.42
N ILE A 15 -3.64 9.69 4.70
CA ILE A 15 -3.98 8.48 5.43
C ILE A 15 -3.97 7.32 4.43
N SER A 16 -3.00 6.43 4.56
CA SER A 16 -2.91 5.21 3.77
C SER A 16 -3.87 4.12 4.27
N ALA A 17 -4.28 3.22 3.37
CA ALA A 17 -5.06 2.04 3.71
C ALA A 17 -4.41 1.18 4.82
N SER A 18 -3.07 1.05 4.84
CA SER A 18 -2.33 0.31 5.87
C SER A 18 -2.37 0.99 7.26
N GLY A 19 -2.60 2.30 7.32
CA GLY A 19 -2.77 3.05 8.56
C GLY A 19 -4.21 3.16 9.04
N ALA A 20 -5.19 2.95 8.15
CA ALA A 20 -6.61 3.19 8.43
C ALA A 20 -7.14 2.35 9.61
N HIS A 21 -6.77 1.07 9.68
CA HIS A 21 -7.21 0.19 10.76
C HIS A 21 -6.74 0.66 12.15
N ALA A 22 -5.57 1.29 12.22
CA ALA A 22 -5.02 1.82 13.48
C ALA A 22 -5.80 3.04 13.98
N ILE A 23 -6.50 3.76 13.10
CA ILE A 23 -7.42 4.86 13.41
C ILE A 23 -8.75 4.28 13.89
N GLU A 24 -9.33 3.36 13.10
CA GLU A 24 -10.64 2.75 13.36
C GLU A 24 -10.71 2.07 14.74
N THR A 25 -9.67 1.33 15.10
CA THR A 25 -9.66 0.52 16.34
C THR A 25 -9.23 1.27 17.58
N ARG A 26 -8.77 2.53 17.44
CA ARG A 26 -8.17 3.27 18.55
C ARG A 26 -9.25 3.76 19.52
N LYS A 27 -9.04 3.48 20.82
CA LYS A 27 -9.94 3.94 21.90
C LYS A 27 -9.36 5.07 22.77
N SER A 28 -8.04 5.28 22.72
CA SER A 28 -7.33 6.29 23.53
C SER A 28 -5.97 6.61 22.89
N LYS A 29 -5.23 7.61 23.42
CA LYS A 29 -3.90 8.04 22.92
C LYS A 29 -3.91 8.50 21.45
N PHE A 30 -4.95 9.25 21.06
CA PHE A 30 -5.11 9.75 19.70
C PHE A 30 -3.94 10.64 19.24
N HIS A 31 -3.38 11.43 20.16
CA HIS A 31 -2.25 12.30 19.88
C HIS A 31 -0.99 11.50 19.50
N GLU A 32 -0.64 10.48 20.29
CA GLU A 32 0.50 9.59 20.00
C GLU A 32 0.31 8.89 18.64
N LEU A 33 -0.91 8.49 18.31
CA LEU A 33 -1.21 7.89 17.00
C LEU A 33 -0.99 8.90 15.87
N ALA A 34 -1.51 10.11 15.99
CA ALA A 34 -1.35 11.17 15.00
C ALA A 34 0.14 11.47 14.75
N GLU A 35 0.93 11.71 15.81
CA GLU A 35 2.37 11.90 15.71
C GLU A 35 3.06 10.72 15.01
N SER A 36 2.63 9.50 15.32
CA SER A 36 3.20 8.29 14.75
C SER A 36 2.94 8.12 13.26
N MET A 37 1.88 8.75 12.73
CA MET A 37 1.48 8.71 11.33
C MET A 37 2.09 9.88 10.53
N THR A 38 2.37 11.01 11.18
CA THR A 38 3.00 12.18 10.54
C THR A 38 4.52 12.18 10.61
N THR A 39 5.11 11.36 11.49
CA THR A 39 6.57 11.28 11.67
C THR A 39 7.16 10.19 10.77
N GLU A 40 8.16 10.55 9.97
CA GLU A 40 8.89 9.59 9.16
C GLU A 40 9.67 8.60 10.05
N LYS A 41 9.35 7.31 9.92
CA LYS A 41 10.02 6.25 10.66
C LYS A 41 10.93 5.47 9.73
N GLN A 42 12.22 5.46 10.04
CA GLN A 42 13.13 4.54 9.37
C GLN A 42 12.79 3.08 9.75
N MET A 43 12.49 2.26 8.74
CA MET A 43 12.31 0.82 8.95
C MET A 43 13.64 0.16 9.30
N LYS A 44 13.74 -0.35 10.53
CA LYS A 44 14.93 -1.02 11.06
C LYS A 44 14.65 -2.48 11.40
N GLY A 45 15.71 -3.29 11.44
CA GLY A 45 15.66 -4.67 11.94
C GLY A 45 14.74 -5.61 11.13
N LYS A 46 13.90 -6.38 11.82
CA LYS A 46 13.05 -7.44 11.24
C LYS A 46 12.05 -6.89 10.21
N GLY A 47 11.46 -5.71 10.45
CA GLY A 47 10.50 -5.10 9.53
C GLY A 47 11.09 -4.85 8.14
N ARG A 48 12.32 -4.34 8.08
CA ARG A 48 13.04 -4.14 6.82
C ARG A 48 13.26 -5.45 6.06
N LYS A 49 13.58 -6.55 6.75
CA LYS A 49 13.77 -7.87 6.12
C LYS A 49 12.48 -8.40 5.50
N ILE A 50 11.35 -8.25 6.19
CA ILE A 50 10.03 -8.67 5.70
C ILE A 50 9.66 -7.88 4.45
N VAL A 51 9.81 -6.56 4.47
CA VAL A 51 9.52 -5.71 3.31
C VAL A 51 10.40 -6.04 2.11
N LEU A 52 11.71 -6.23 2.31
CA LEU A 52 12.62 -6.61 1.24
C LEU A 52 12.29 -7.98 0.63
N HIS A 53 11.87 -8.92 1.47
CA HIS A 53 11.42 -10.23 1.00
C HIS A 53 10.13 -10.12 0.18
N GLY A 54 9.15 -9.36 0.67
CA GLY A 54 7.91 -9.09 -0.07
C GLY A 54 8.19 -8.47 -1.43
N LYS A 55 8.99 -7.40 -1.46
CA LYS A 55 9.39 -6.70 -2.70
C LYS A 55 10.08 -7.62 -3.71
N LYS A 56 10.89 -8.59 -3.25
CA LYS A 56 11.55 -9.55 -4.14
C LYS A 56 10.56 -10.55 -4.76
N ASN A 57 9.50 -10.91 -4.04
CA ASN A 57 8.59 -11.98 -4.43
C ASN A 57 7.26 -11.48 -5.02
N GLU A 58 7.00 -10.17 -4.99
CA GLU A 58 5.77 -9.54 -5.46
C GLU A 58 5.48 -9.89 -6.93
N GLY A 59 6.48 -9.83 -7.80
CA GLY A 59 6.35 -10.23 -9.22
C GLY A 59 5.96 -11.70 -9.38
N ASN A 60 6.66 -12.61 -8.69
CA ASN A 60 6.36 -14.05 -8.73
C ASN A 60 4.94 -14.36 -8.22
N ALA A 61 4.50 -13.66 -7.18
CA ALA A 61 3.16 -13.81 -6.63
C ALA A 61 2.09 -13.36 -7.61
N ARG A 62 2.35 -12.26 -8.34
CA ARG A 62 1.46 -11.78 -9.40
C ARG A 62 1.37 -12.75 -10.56
N GLU A 63 2.50 -13.20 -11.11
CA GLU A 63 2.54 -14.17 -12.21
C GLU A 63 1.79 -15.46 -11.84
N PHE A 64 1.97 -15.92 -10.60
CA PHE A 64 1.25 -17.09 -10.10
C PHE A 64 -0.26 -16.82 -10.01
N TYR A 65 -0.68 -15.65 -9.51
CA TYR A 65 -2.08 -15.25 -9.45
C TYR A 65 -2.73 -15.19 -10.83
N GLU A 66 -2.09 -14.56 -11.82
CA GLU A 66 -2.58 -14.48 -13.19
C GLU A 66 -2.74 -15.88 -13.79
N LYS A 67 -1.76 -16.76 -13.57
CA LYS A 67 -1.81 -18.14 -14.05
C LYS A 67 -2.96 -18.96 -13.48
N ILE A 68 -3.25 -18.83 -12.18
CA ILE A 68 -4.30 -19.63 -11.53
C ILE A 68 -5.71 -19.06 -11.77
N THR A 69 -5.85 -17.75 -11.94
CA THR A 69 -7.14 -17.09 -12.11
C THR A 69 -7.52 -16.87 -13.58
N GLY A 70 -6.53 -16.78 -14.47
CA GLY A 70 -6.72 -16.36 -15.86
C GLY A 70 -7.06 -14.88 -16.01
N PHE A 71 -6.93 -14.09 -14.93
CA PHE A 71 -7.08 -12.63 -14.97
C PHE A 71 -5.74 -11.97 -15.24
N ASP A 72 -5.78 -10.85 -15.96
CA ASP A 72 -4.62 -9.98 -16.11
C ASP A 72 -4.54 -9.06 -14.89
N VAL A 73 -3.35 -8.85 -14.33
CA VAL A 73 -3.13 -7.90 -13.24
C VAL A 73 -2.36 -6.70 -13.75
N VAL A 74 -2.96 -5.52 -13.62
CA VAL A 74 -2.31 -4.26 -13.95
C VAL A 74 -1.62 -3.72 -12.70
N GLU A 75 -0.32 -3.45 -12.77
CA GLU A 75 0.40 -2.73 -11.72
C GLU A 75 -0.12 -1.31 -11.59
N CYS A 76 -0.33 -0.86 -10.36
CA CYS A 76 -0.73 0.50 -10.05
C CYS A 76 0.29 1.17 -9.11
N GLY A 77 0.35 2.49 -9.18
CA GLY A 77 1.08 3.31 -8.22
C GLY A 77 0.19 3.73 -7.05
N LEU A 78 0.44 4.93 -6.52
CA LEU A 78 -0.43 5.51 -5.49
C LEU A 78 -1.76 5.96 -6.11
N VAL A 79 -2.86 5.49 -5.53
CA VAL A 79 -4.22 5.90 -5.87
C VAL A 79 -4.72 6.84 -4.77
N ILE A 80 -5.18 8.02 -5.17
CA ILE A 80 -5.74 9.03 -4.28
C ILE A 80 -7.26 9.04 -4.45
N HIS A 81 -7.98 9.08 -3.34
CA HIS A 81 -9.43 9.13 -3.39
C HIS A 81 -9.89 10.49 -3.94
N SER A 82 -10.65 10.49 -5.04
CA SER A 82 -11.02 11.71 -5.77
C SER A 82 -11.80 12.72 -4.94
N SER A 83 -12.77 12.27 -4.15
CA SER A 83 -13.61 13.15 -3.32
C SER A 83 -13.01 13.46 -1.94
N GLN A 84 -11.98 12.73 -1.53
CA GLN A 84 -11.39 12.80 -0.18
C GLN A 84 -9.88 12.67 -0.31
N PRO A 85 -9.20 13.70 -0.83
CA PRO A 85 -7.82 13.60 -1.28
C PRO A 85 -6.80 13.36 -0.16
N TRP A 86 -7.24 13.40 1.11
CA TRP A 86 -6.44 12.97 2.25
C TRP A 86 -6.39 11.44 2.43
N PHE A 87 -7.16 10.66 1.67
CA PHE A 87 -7.06 9.20 1.63
C PHE A 87 -6.27 8.72 0.42
N CYS A 88 -5.40 7.73 0.65
CA CYS A 88 -4.69 7.06 -0.42
C CYS A 88 -4.59 5.55 -0.17
N ALA A 89 -4.39 4.82 -1.26
CA ALA A 89 -4.05 3.41 -1.24
C ALA A 89 -3.00 3.14 -2.31
N SER A 90 -2.20 2.10 -2.12
CA SER A 90 -1.22 1.68 -3.11
C SER A 90 -1.36 0.18 -3.31
N PRO A 91 -2.38 -0.23 -4.09
CA PRO A 91 -2.64 -1.66 -4.29
C PRO A 91 -1.47 -2.33 -4.99
N ASP A 92 -1.24 -3.61 -4.69
CA ASP A 92 -0.17 -4.41 -5.34
C ASP A 92 -0.49 -4.71 -6.82
N GLY A 93 -1.78 -4.59 -7.19
CA GLY A 93 -2.29 -4.66 -8.55
C GLY A 93 -3.81 -4.61 -8.62
N VAL A 94 -4.34 -4.30 -9.79
CA VAL A 94 -5.79 -4.33 -10.09
C VAL A 94 -6.04 -5.44 -11.10
N GLY A 95 -6.83 -6.45 -10.69
CA GLY A 95 -7.23 -7.55 -11.57
C GLY A 95 -8.30 -7.11 -12.56
N HIS A 96 -8.09 -7.41 -13.84
CA HIS A 96 -9.07 -7.20 -14.90
C HIS A 96 -9.54 -8.54 -15.44
N CYS A 97 -10.83 -8.84 -15.23
CA CYS A 97 -11.48 -10.00 -15.83
C CYS A 97 -11.84 -9.67 -17.28
N ARG A 98 -11.13 -10.27 -18.24
CA ARG A 98 -11.57 -10.27 -19.64
C ARG A 98 -12.70 -11.26 -19.81
N TRP A 99 -13.94 -10.77 -19.89
CA TRP A 99 -15.05 -11.59 -20.37
C TRP A 99 -14.76 -11.98 -21.82
N ARG A 100 -14.57 -13.28 -22.07
CA ARG A 100 -14.51 -13.81 -23.44
C ARG A 100 -15.92 -13.71 -24.03
N THR A 101 -16.15 -12.76 -24.92
CA THR A 101 -17.27 -12.77 -25.88
C THR A 101 -17.07 -13.82 -26.93
#